data_AF-A0A7C3ICN9-F1
#
_entry.id   AF-A0A7C3ICN9-F1
#
_cell.length_a   1.000
_cell.length_b   1.000
_cell.length_c   1.000
_cell.angle_alpha   90.00
_cell.angle_beta   90.00
_cell.angle_gamma   90.00
#
_symmetry.space_group_name_H-M   'P 1'
#
loop_
_entity.id
_entity.type
_entity.pdbx_description
1 polymer ?
#
loop_
_entity_poly.entity_id
_entity_poly.type
_entity_poly.pdbx_seq_one_letter_code
_entity_poly.pdbx_strand_id
1 'polypeptide(L)'
;MNRDATAAFINGDLQLAKSVIARDNESNRLYFLLVRILRTILQAPSLSEKLGITPIDCLDYRLAASLIESIGDACVQIATKT
;
A
#
# COMPACT_ATOMS: atom_id res chain seq x y z
N MET A 1 5.24 -8.91 4.16
CA MET A 1 6.00 -7.67 4.45
C MET A 1 6.29 -7.52 5.94
N ASN A 2 5.30 -7.30 6.80
CA ASN A 2 5.52 -7.11 8.24
C ASN A 2 6.29 -8.26 8.92
N ARG A 3 5.81 -9.51 8.80
CA ARG A 3 6.49 -10.69 9.35
C ARG A 3 7.94 -10.82 8.86
N ASP A 4 8.16 -10.58 7.59
CA ASP A 4 9.48 -10.69 6.97
C ASP A 4 10.43 -9.57 7.45
N ALA A 5 9.91 -8.35 7.65
CA ALA A 5 10.70 -7.24 8.21
C ALA A 5 11.13 -7.55 9.65
N THR A 6 10.21 -8.06 10.47
CA THR A 6 10.52 -8.47 11.84
C THR A 6 11.50 -9.64 11.87
N ALA A 7 11.31 -10.65 11.03
CA ALA A 7 12.20 -11.80 10.93
C ALA A 7 13.60 -11.41 10.44
N ALA A 8 13.69 -10.50 9.46
CA ALA A 8 14.96 -9.97 8.98
C ALA A 8 15.72 -9.30 10.12
N PHE A 9 15.06 -8.36 10.82
CA PHE A 9 15.66 -7.61 11.92
C PHE A 9 16.13 -8.49 13.07
N ILE A 10 15.30 -9.44 13.52
CA ILE A 10 15.64 -10.32 14.65
C ILE A 10 16.81 -11.25 14.30
N ASN A 11 16.84 -11.77 13.07
CA ASN A 11 17.83 -12.76 12.66
C ASN A 11 19.06 -12.17 11.96
N GLY A 12 19.11 -10.85 11.74
CA GLY A 12 20.17 -10.19 10.98
C GLY A 12 20.21 -10.58 9.48
N ASP A 13 19.07 -10.98 8.91
CA ASP A 13 19.01 -11.43 7.52
C ASP A 13 18.91 -10.25 6.54
N LEU A 14 20.08 -9.80 6.08
CA LEU A 14 20.22 -8.69 5.14
C LEU A 14 19.59 -8.97 3.76
N GLN A 15 19.47 -10.24 3.34
CA GLN A 15 18.84 -10.55 2.05
C GLN A 15 17.33 -10.43 2.16
N LEU A 16 16.75 -10.91 3.26
CA LEU A 16 15.33 -10.72 3.54
C LEU A 16 14.97 -9.25 3.73
N ALA A 17 15.83 -8.47 4.41
CA ALA A 17 15.66 -7.02 4.54
C ALA A 17 15.62 -6.31 3.18
N LYS A 18 16.57 -6.61 2.28
CA LYS A 18 16.57 -6.07 0.91
C LYS A 18 15.31 -6.45 0.12
N SER A 19 14.83 -7.68 0.29
CA SER A 19 13.58 -8.15 -0.32
C SER A 19 12.37 -7.38 0.20
N VAL A 20 12.30 -7.09 1.51
CA VAL A 20 11.24 -6.25 2.09
C VAL A 20 11.23 -4.86 1.43
N ILE A 21 12.39 -4.21 1.36
CA ILE A 21 12.54 -2.88 0.75
C ILE A 21 12.14 -2.89 -0.73
N ALA A 22 12.57 -3.90 -1.48
CA ALA A 22 12.25 -4.01 -2.90
C ALA A 22 10.75 -4.19 -3.16
N ARG A 23 10.05 -4.99 -2.34
CA ARG A 23 8.60 -5.23 -2.47
C ARG A 23 7.76 -4.00 -2.13
N ASP A 24 8.24 -3.15 -1.23
CA ASP A 24 7.49 -1.96 -0.82
C ASP A 24 7.29 -0.97 -1.98
N ASN A 25 8.24 -0.90 -2.92
CA ASN A 25 8.08 -0.13 -4.16
C ASN A 25 6.83 -0.53 -4.95
N GLU A 26 6.49 -1.83 -4.98
CA GLU A 26 5.29 -2.30 -5.68
C GLU A 26 4.03 -1.98 -4.87
N SER A 27 4.09 -2.07 -3.53
CA SER A 27 3.00 -1.62 -2.64
C SER A 27 2.66 -0.14 -2.89
N ASN A 28 3.67 0.72 -2.99
CA ASN A 28 3.48 2.15 -3.26
C ASN A 28 2.89 2.40 -4.67
N ARG A 29 3.32 1.64 -5.69
CA ARG A 29 2.72 1.71 -7.03
C ARG A 29 1.24 1.35 -7.02
N LEU A 30 0.85 0.31 -6.27
CA LEU A 30 -0.54 -0.08 -6.11
C LEU A 30 -1.36 1.00 -5.41
N TYR A 31 -0.80 1.66 -4.37
CA TYR A 31 -1.43 2.81 -3.73
C TYR A 31 -1.72 3.94 -4.74
N PHE A 32 -0.72 4.36 -5.53
CA PHE A 32 -0.92 5.40 -6.53
C PHE A 32 -1.90 5.01 -7.63
N LEU A 33 -1.88 3.74 -8.05
CA LEU A 33 -2.83 3.22 -9.02
C LEU A 33 -4.27 3.30 -8.48
N LEU A 34 -4.49 2.87 -7.23
CA LEU A 34 -5.80 2.94 -6.59
C LEU A 34 -6.28 4.40 -6.50
N VAL A 35 -5.43 5.32 -6.01
CA VAL A 35 -5.78 6.75 -5.94
C VAL A 35 -6.21 7.29 -7.31
N ARG A 36 -5.55 6.85 -8.39
CA ARG A 36 -5.92 7.22 -9.77
C ARG A 36 -7.29 6.65 -10.16
N ILE A 37 -7.55 5.37 -9.88
CA ILE A 37 -8.83 4.71 -10.17
C ILE A 37 -9.97 5.42 -9.42
N LEU A 38 -9.81 5.65 -8.11
CA LEU A 38 -10.81 6.32 -7.28
C LEU A 38 -11.10 7.73 -7.80
N ARG A 39 -10.08 8.46 -8.24
CA ARG A 39 -10.26 9.78 -8.86
C ARG A 39 -11.02 9.69 -10.18
N THR A 40 -10.75 8.68 -11.02
CA THR A 40 -11.50 8.45 -12.26
C THR A 40 -12.97 8.14 -11.98
N ILE A 41 -13.27 7.33 -10.96
CA ILE A 41 -14.64 7.03 -10.55
C ILE A 41 -15.38 8.30 -10.12
N LEU A 42 -14.75 9.14 -9.28
CA LEU A 42 -15.33 10.41 -8.83
C LEU A 42 -15.58 11.41 -9.97
N GLN A 43 -14.75 11.38 -11.02
CA GLN A 43 -14.89 12.27 -12.19
C GLN A 43 -15.90 11.78 -13.23
N ALA A 44 -16.32 10.50 -13.16
CA ALA A 44 -17.21 9.87 -14.13
C ALA A 44 -18.45 9.27 -13.43
N PRO A 45 -19.55 10.04 -13.29
CA PRO A 45 -20.77 9.58 -12.61
C PRO A 45 -21.34 8.28 -13.18
N SER A 46 -21.27 8.10 -14.50
CA SER A 46 -21.74 6.87 -15.17
C SER A 46 -20.89 5.63 -14.83
N LEU A 47 -19.61 5.81 -14.47
CA LEU A 47 -18.74 4.73 -14.00
C LEU A 47 -19.05 4.38 -12.54
N SER A 48 -19.25 5.39 -11.69
CA SER A 48 -19.69 5.23 -10.30
C SER A 48 -20.99 4.42 -10.21
N GLU A 49 -21.99 4.74 -11.05
CA GLU A 49 -23.26 4.02 -11.11
C GLU A 49 -23.08 2.57 -11.60
N LYS A 50 -22.31 2.35 -12.68
CA LYS A 50 -22.05 1.00 -13.21
C LYS A 50 -21.29 0.09 -12.25
N LEU A 51 -20.37 0.64 -11.48
CA LEU A 51 -19.56 -0.10 -10.51
C LEU A 51 -20.26 -0.24 -9.15
N GLY A 52 -21.35 0.50 -8.92
CA GLY A 52 -22.02 0.54 -7.62
C GLY A 52 -21.14 1.10 -6.49
N ILE A 53 -20.20 1.99 -6.84
CA ILE A 53 -19.26 2.61 -5.89
C ILE A 53 -19.69 4.04 -5.64
N THR A 54 -20.00 4.36 -4.38
CA THR A 54 -20.37 5.71 -3.98
C THR A 54 -19.13 6.58 -3.74
N PRO A 55 -19.30 7.93 -3.70
CA PRO A 55 -18.21 8.81 -3.29
C PRO A 55 -17.67 8.53 -1.88
N ILE A 56 -18.51 8.03 -0.96
CA ILE A 56 -18.11 7.68 0.40
C ILE A 56 -17.20 6.45 0.37
N ASP A 57 -17.57 5.41 -0.39
CA ASP A 57 -16.72 4.23 -0.57
C ASP A 57 -15.34 4.61 -1.11
N CYS A 58 -15.26 5.60 -2.02
CA CYS A 58 -13.98 6.10 -2.51
C CYS A 58 -13.11 6.73 -1.41
N LEU A 59 -13.71 7.39 -0.43
CA LEU A 59 -12.98 7.91 0.73
C LEU A 59 -12.47 6.77 1.61
N ASP A 60 -13.31 5.77 1.87
CA ASP A 60 -12.98 4.61 2.70
C ASP A 60 -11.85 3.79 2.08
N TYR A 61 -11.91 3.52 0.77
CA TYR A 61 -10.84 2.84 0.05
C TYR A 61 -9.53 3.63 0.05
N ARG A 62 -9.60 4.96 -0.08
CA ARG A 62 -8.41 5.80 -0.02
C ARG A 62 -7.77 5.76 1.37
N LEU A 63 -8.57 5.82 2.43
CA LEU A 63 -8.10 5.72 3.80
C LEU A 63 -7.45 4.36 4.05
N ALA A 64 -8.13 3.27 3.71
CA ALA A 64 -7.61 1.91 3.85
C ALA A 64 -6.26 1.74 3.13
N ALA A 65 -6.14 2.25 1.91
CA ALA A 65 -4.91 2.17 1.15
C ALA A 65 -3.77 3.00 1.74
N SER A 66 -4.06 4.19 2.28
CA SER A 66 -3.04 4.97 2.99
C SER A 66 -2.53 4.26 4.25
N LEU A 67 -3.41 3.57 5.00
CA LEU A 67 -3.00 2.78 6.16
C LEU A 67 -2.11 1.60 5.75
N ILE A 68 -2.44 0.92 4.65
CA ILE A 68 -1.62 -0.19 4.11
C ILE A 68 -0.24 0.32 3.68
N GLU A 69 -0.18 1.46 3.00
CA GLU A 69 1.09 2.08 2.57
C GLU A 69 1.94 2.50 3.78
N SER A 70 1.35 3.14 4.79
CA SER A 70 2.05 3.50 6.02
C SER A 70 2.58 2.28 6.80
N ILE A 71 1.88 1.14 6.74
CA ILE A 71 2.41 -0.13 7.29
C ILE A 71 3.62 -0.61 6.47
N GLY A 72 3.57 -0.46 5.14
CA GLY A 72 4.70 -0.76 4.24
C GLY A 72 5.94 0.06 4.58
N ASP A 73 5.78 1.38 4.68
CA ASP A 73 6.83 2.32 5.10
C ASP A 73 7.45 1.93 6.44
N ALA A 74 6.62 1.58 7.44
CA ALA A 74 7.11 1.13 8.74
C ALA A 74 7.94 -0.18 8.62
N CYS A 75 7.55 -1.11 7.74
CA CYS A 75 8.32 -2.31 7.46
C CYS A 75 9.68 -1.98 6.83
N VAL A 76 9.74 -1.02 5.92
CA VAL A 76 10.99 -0.54 5.30
C VAL A 76 11.90 0.11 6.34
N GLN A 77 11.36 0.91 7.25
CA GLN A 77 12.13 1.53 8.33
C GLN A 77 12.76 0.48 9.24
N ILE A 78 12.05 -0.62 9.54
CA ILE A 78 12.59 -1.75 10.32
C ILE A 78 13.67 -2.48 9.51
N ALA A 79 13.40 -2.82 8.25
CA ALA A 79 14.33 -3.54 7.38
C ALA A 79 15.63 -2.77 7.14
N THR A 80 15.57 -1.43 7.07
CA THR A 80 16.76 -0.58 6.91
C THR A 80 17.65 -0.56 8.15
N LYS A 81 17.11 -0.94 9.32
CA LYS A 81 17.83 -1.06 10.59
C LYS A 81 18.27 -2.49 10.92
N THR A 82 17.98 -3.45 10.04
CA THR A 82 18.46 -4.84 10.13
C THR A 82 19.95 -4.91 9.83
#